data_AF-A0A1G7IUU4-F1
#
_entry.id   AF-A0A1G7IUU4-F1
#
_cell.length_a   1.000
_cell.length_b   1.000
_cell.length_c   1.000
_cell.angle_alpha   90.00
_cell.angle_beta   90.00
_cell.angle_gamma   90.00
#
_symmetry.space_group_name_H-M   'P 1'
#
loop_
_entity.id
_entity.type
_entity.pdbx_description
1 polymer ?
#
loop_
_entity_poly.entity_id
_entity_poly.type
_entity_poly.pdbx_seq_one_letter_code
_entity_poly.pdbx_strand_id
1 'polypeptide(L)'
;MPVHRVKQHLEIPSINFDLSDEYWPLISAPAGERHGTEKVTEAGAVQEALKASFSTCGTLFTKTLAQETRASFYLYVQHLLENTCEIYEDIIAGKEVPVNKSEFANVRRTLRIILEQSVTLELQGHRNFMAEIRANVKHYIGQLERLLYLGYQAFLISQEIARSQLFPKSIMIDVDKQGLLAMTALPPYNQLFAYLERDMPKHDKSVVLYHNINELIAIWQELGADYGELTSFMANQIGRPVFRISVMPKEVYYQEIANKFGDAGGVAIDFYEGLMVTAQNVLSFEDCILRSQDIRRFMYRPLAEISIDGTKYIIAGIKRWKESLATLTTNALPWGHVAEEWKKHKKIKAFVQHLSSTHDDILENAAVVLLKKKQFVQDKSVKSLRQHKGNNLNIDKIPGVGEIDLVFADQEKKILYIAECKHNKSRFDYFNWKRDYTAFIEKYETQLSNKLTFAKGNTERILVHLEVVNDIEIADKNKYLAKGIFLINAPTIYMYDAAYPALTLHNLGELLSDAYVIPAFAFAMPDGREGLVEQPYFRNLEKSGTGNA
;
A
#
# COMPACT_ATOMS: atom_id res chain seq x y z
N MET A 1 20.44 2.78 -24.40
CA MET A 1 19.20 3.21 -23.70
C MET A 1 18.76 2.04 -22.84
N PRO A 2 18.06 2.30 -21.73
CA PRO A 2 16.84 1.53 -21.58
C PRO A 2 15.64 2.42 -21.22
N VAL A 3 15.46 3.57 -21.91
CA VAL A 3 14.09 4.10 -22.05
C VAL A 3 13.32 3.16 -22.98
N HIS A 4 12.69 2.12 -22.45
CA HIS A 4 12.01 1.16 -23.32
C HIS A 4 10.84 1.84 -24.01
N ARG A 5 10.84 1.85 -25.34
CA ARG A 5 9.64 2.15 -26.12
C ARG A 5 8.74 0.93 -26.05
N VAL A 6 7.74 1.01 -25.17
CA VAL A 6 6.81 -0.09 -24.93
C VAL A 6 5.65 -0.09 -25.93
N LYS A 7 5.31 1.09 -26.47
CA LYS A 7 4.43 1.29 -27.63
C LYS A 7 5.07 2.31 -28.58
N GLN A 8 4.58 2.42 -29.82
CA GLN A 8 5.13 3.35 -30.84
C GLN A 8 5.29 4.82 -30.35
N HIS A 9 4.61 5.22 -29.26
CA HIS A 9 4.63 6.60 -28.74
C HIS A 9 4.82 6.73 -27.21
N LEU A 10 5.06 5.65 -26.44
CA LEU A 10 5.21 5.73 -24.98
C LEU A 10 6.63 5.38 -24.54
N GLU A 11 7.28 6.35 -23.91
CA GLU A 11 8.61 6.24 -23.33
C GLU A 11 8.48 5.96 -21.83
N ILE A 12 9.09 4.86 -21.37
CA ILE A 12 9.22 4.53 -19.94
C ILE A 12 10.71 4.53 -19.59
N PRO A 13 11.13 5.24 -18.55
CA PRO A 13 12.50 5.14 -18.09
C PRO A 13 12.74 3.81 -17.35
N SER A 14 13.94 3.27 -17.48
CA SER A 14 14.43 2.17 -16.65
C SER A 14 15.47 2.67 -15.65
N ILE A 15 15.83 1.81 -14.71
CA ILE A 15 16.96 2.05 -13.83
C ILE A 15 18.25 1.70 -14.59
N ASN A 16 19.28 2.55 -14.45
CA ASN A 16 20.62 2.29 -14.98
C ASN A 16 21.51 1.78 -13.84
N PHE A 17 21.80 0.48 -13.83
CA PHE A 17 22.62 -0.14 -12.78
C PHE A 17 24.12 0.09 -12.93
N ASP A 18 24.59 0.61 -14.07
CA ASP A 18 26.00 0.99 -14.26
C ASP A 18 26.39 2.16 -13.33
N LEU A 19 25.40 2.91 -12.83
CA LEU A 19 25.58 3.94 -11.81
C LEU A 19 25.96 3.39 -10.43
N SER A 20 25.99 2.06 -10.27
CA SER A 20 26.45 1.41 -9.05
C SER A 20 27.91 1.74 -8.75
N ASP A 21 28.77 1.84 -9.75
CA ASP A 21 30.18 2.19 -9.56
C ASP A 21 30.36 3.62 -9.02
N GLU A 22 29.44 4.53 -9.34
CA GLU A 22 29.45 5.92 -8.88
C GLU A 22 28.88 6.04 -7.45
N TYR A 23 27.72 5.43 -7.18
CA TYR A 23 26.96 5.72 -5.96
C TYR A 23 27.08 4.66 -4.88
N TRP A 24 27.23 3.37 -5.22
CA TRP A 24 27.24 2.32 -4.21
C TRP A 24 28.39 2.45 -3.20
N PRO A 25 29.63 2.84 -3.60
CA PRO A 25 30.69 3.10 -2.63
C PRO A 25 30.32 4.20 -1.62
N LEU A 26 29.68 5.28 -2.09
CA LEU A 26 29.25 6.38 -1.22
C LEU A 26 28.15 5.95 -0.25
N ILE A 27 27.20 5.14 -0.72
CA ILE A 27 26.11 4.60 0.09
C ILE A 27 26.62 3.59 1.12
N SER A 28 27.68 2.84 0.78
CA SER A 28 28.28 1.80 1.61
C SER A 28 29.18 2.35 2.71
N ALA A 29 29.84 3.49 2.47
CA ALA A 29 30.83 4.07 3.39
C ALA A 29 30.36 4.18 4.86
N PRO A 30 29.13 4.66 5.18
CA PRO A 30 28.66 4.74 6.57
C PRO A 30 28.58 3.39 7.29
N ALA A 31 28.29 2.30 6.56
CA ALA A 31 28.25 0.96 7.15
C ALA A 31 29.67 0.47 7.49
N GLY A 32 30.63 0.70 6.58
CA GLY A 32 32.04 0.36 6.78
C GLY A 32 32.70 1.16 7.90
N GLU A 33 32.39 2.45 8.01
CA GLU A 33 32.88 3.32 9.09
C GLU A 33 32.43 2.84 10.48
N ARG A 34 31.23 2.25 10.58
CA ARG A 34 30.66 1.79 11.85
C ARG A 34 31.10 0.39 12.25
N HIS A 35 31.25 -0.52 11.30
CA HIS A 35 31.42 -1.94 11.58
C HIS A 35 32.65 -2.58 10.93
N GLY A 36 33.47 -1.81 10.23
CA GLY A 36 34.63 -2.34 9.50
C GLY A 36 34.24 -3.33 8.42
N THR A 37 35.08 -4.32 8.17
CA THR A 37 34.87 -5.38 7.16
C THR A 37 34.30 -6.66 7.76
N GLU A 38 33.78 -6.62 8.98
CA GLU A 38 33.24 -7.79 9.65
C GLU A 38 31.81 -8.10 9.20
N LYS A 39 31.43 -9.38 9.29
CA LYS A 39 30.04 -9.79 9.08
C LYS A 39 29.23 -9.42 10.31
N VAL A 40 28.12 -8.73 10.10
CA VAL A 40 27.21 -8.29 11.17
C VAL A 40 25.87 -8.99 11.02
N THR A 41 25.47 -9.72 12.06
CA THR A 41 24.19 -10.45 12.14
C THR A 41 23.32 -9.99 13.31
N GLU A 42 23.86 -9.16 14.21
CA GLU A 42 23.09 -8.59 15.32
C GLU A 42 22.12 -7.55 14.77
N ALA A 43 20.83 -7.71 15.05
CA ALA A 43 19.76 -6.96 14.40
C ALA A 43 19.84 -5.46 14.65
N GLY A 44 20.20 -5.02 15.86
CA GLY A 44 20.41 -3.61 16.18
C GLY A 44 21.49 -2.99 15.30
N ALA A 45 22.67 -3.60 15.25
CA ALA A 45 23.80 -3.17 14.45
C ALA A 45 23.50 -3.19 12.94
N VAL A 46 22.85 -4.24 12.44
CA VAL A 46 22.36 -4.31 11.04
C VAL A 46 21.45 -3.11 10.74
N GLN A 47 20.45 -2.86 11.59
CA GLN A 47 19.51 -1.77 11.39
C GLN A 47 20.17 -0.39 11.46
N GLU A 48 21.13 -0.19 12.35
CA GLU A 48 21.86 1.07 12.48
C GLU A 48 22.70 1.38 11.24
N ALA A 49 23.46 0.40 10.74
CA ALA A 49 24.25 0.54 9.52
C ALA A 49 23.37 0.86 8.31
N LEU A 50 22.29 0.09 8.11
CA LEU A 50 21.37 0.29 7.00
C LEU A 50 20.64 1.64 7.07
N LYS A 51 20.26 2.11 8.26
CA LYS A 51 19.68 3.46 8.43
C LYS A 51 20.68 4.55 8.04
N ALA A 52 21.96 4.40 8.35
CA ALA A 52 22.98 5.35 7.95
C ALA A 52 23.15 5.38 6.42
N SER A 53 23.24 4.22 5.76
CA SER A 53 23.28 4.12 4.30
C SER A 53 22.02 4.69 3.62
N PHE A 54 20.84 4.43 4.19
CA PHE A 54 19.58 4.99 3.72
C PHE A 54 19.56 6.52 3.75
N SER A 55 20.06 7.13 4.84
CA SER A 55 20.13 8.59 4.94
C SER A 55 21.14 9.20 3.96
N THR A 56 22.26 8.50 3.71
CA THR A 56 23.20 8.88 2.65
C THR A 56 22.55 8.85 1.27
N CYS A 57 21.75 7.83 0.95
CA CYS A 57 20.96 7.82 -0.29
C CYS A 57 20.07 9.05 -0.41
N GLY A 58 19.36 9.43 0.65
CA GLY A 58 18.48 10.60 0.65
C GLY A 58 19.23 11.92 0.45
N THR A 59 20.42 12.05 1.05
CA THR A 59 21.31 13.19 0.85
C THR A 59 21.79 13.29 -0.59
N LEU A 60 22.26 12.18 -1.16
CA LEU A 60 22.70 12.10 -2.55
C LEU A 60 21.56 12.42 -3.52
N PHE A 61 20.36 11.89 -3.26
CA PHE A 61 19.18 12.14 -4.08
C PHE A 61 18.82 13.63 -4.11
N THR A 62 18.71 14.25 -2.93
CA THR A 62 18.33 15.66 -2.80
C THR A 62 19.37 16.58 -3.43
N LYS A 63 20.66 16.29 -3.23
CA LYS A 63 21.76 17.03 -3.87
C LYS A 63 21.71 16.91 -5.38
N THR A 64 21.49 15.69 -5.89
CA THR A 64 21.38 15.43 -7.34
C THR A 64 20.20 16.19 -7.91
N LEU A 65 19.03 16.12 -7.27
CA LEU A 65 17.82 16.85 -7.68
C LEU A 65 18.07 18.36 -7.81
N ALA A 66 18.69 18.97 -6.80
CA ALA A 66 18.94 20.40 -6.74
C ALA A 66 19.94 20.93 -7.80
N GLN A 67 20.70 20.06 -8.47
CA GLN A 67 21.60 20.45 -9.57
C GLN A 67 20.85 20.85 -10.83
N GLU A 68 19.60 20.41 -10.98
CA GLU A 68 18.77 20.73 -12.13
C GLU A 68 17.71 21.77 -11.75
N THR A 69 17.92 23.00 -12.19
CA THR A 69 17.05 24.14 -11.89
C THR A 69 16.07 24.46 -13.02
N ARG A 70 16.12 23.80 -14.18
CA ARG A 70 15.20 24.12 -15.28
C ARG A 70 13.84 23.50 -15.05
N ALA A 71 12.77 24.29 -15.16
CA ALA A 71 11.40 23.81 -15.00
C ALA A 71 11.03 22.73 -16.03
N SER A 72 11.59 22.80 -17.25
CA SER A 72 11.42 21.82 -18.33
C SER A 72 11.83 20.40 -17.96
N PHE A 73 12.84 20.21 -17.10
CA PHE A 73 13.21 18.87 -16.60
C PHE A 73 12.05 18.24 -15.82
N TYR A 74 11.44 18.99 -14.91
CA TYR A 74 10.34 18.49 -14.08
C TYR A 74 9.05 18.28 -14.91
N LEU A 75 8.83 19.09 -15.93
CA LEU A 75 7.78 18.83 -16.92
C LEU A 75 8.05 17.57 -17.73
N TYR A 76 9.31 17.29 -18.07
CA TYR A 76 9.70 16.03 -18.71
C TYR A 76 9.47 14.82 -17.77
N VAL A 77 9.82 14.92 -16.49
CA VAL A 77 9.53 13.90 -15.47
C VAL A 77 8.02 13.65 -15.35
N GLN A 78 7.22 14.71 -15.32
CA GLN A 78 5.75 14.61 -15.30
C GLN A 78 5.21 13.93 -16.57
N HIS A 79 5.80 14.20 -17.74
CA HIS A 79 5.42 13.52 -18.98
C HIS A 79 5.64 12.01 -18.89
N LEU A 80 6.81 11.60 -18.39
CA LEU A 80 7.13 10.19 -18.20
C LEU A 80 6.20 9.53 -17.16
N LEU A 81 5.86 10.25 -16.08
CA LEU A 81 4.91 9.75 -15.08
C LEU A 81 3.53 9.49 -15.71
N GLU A 82 3.01 10.40 -16.54
CA GLU A 82 1.75 10.19 -17.27
C GLU A 82 1.81 8.95 -18.18
N ASN A 83 2.94 8.72 -18.87
CA ASN A 83 3.15 7.50 -19.68
C ASN A 83 3.11 6.24 -18.81
N THR A 84 3.70 6.29 -17.61
CA THR A 84 3.65 5.14 -16.70
C THR A 84 2.24 4.86 -16.17
N CYS A 85 1.40 5.88 -15.96
CA CYS A 85 0.01 5.70 -15.57
C CYS A 85 -0.79 4.98 -16.66
N GLU A 86 -0.60 5.34 -17.93
CA GLU A 86 -1.26 4.66 -19.06
C GLU A 86 -0.86 3.18 -19.16
N ILE A 87 0.40 2.86 -18.89
CA ILE A 87 0.89 1.48 -18.95
C ILE A 87 0.41 0.68 -17.73
N TYR A 88 0.25 1.33 -16.60
CA TYR A 88 -0.37 0.71 -15.44
C TYR A 88 -1.85 0.40 -15.66
N GLU A 89 -2.60 1.27 -16.35
CA GLU A 89 -3.98 0.98 -16.78
C GLU A 89 -4.03 -0.29 -17.66
N ASP A 90 -3.09 -0.45 -18.58
CA ASP A 90 -2.98 -1.66 -19.41
C ASP A 90 -2.68 -2.92 -18.58
N ILE A 91 -1.78 -2.83 -17.58
CA ILE A 91 -1.47 -3.94 -16.66
C ILE A 91 -2.73 -4.35 -15.88
N ILE A 92 -3.48 -3.39 -15.34
CA ILE A 92 -4.73 -3.65 -14.60
C ILE A 92 -5.76 -4.30 -15.51
N ALA A 93 -5.84 -3.86 -16.77
CA ALA A 93 -6.72 -4.45 -17.79
C ALA A 93 -6.27 -5.85 -18.25
N GLY A 94 -5.21 -6.42 -17.67
CA GLY A 94 -4.71 -7.76 -17.99
C GLY A 94 -3.93 -7.84 -19.30
N LYS A 95 -3.51 -6.71 -19.88
CA LYS A 95 -2.70 -6.70 -21.10
C LYS A 95 -1.25 -7.02 -20.76
N GLU A 96 -0.60 -7.76 -21.65
CA GLU A 96 0.83 -7.99 -21.56
C GLU A 96 1.61 -6.72 -21.93
N VAL A 97 2.55 -6.35 -21.07
CA VAL A 97 3.46 -5.23 -21.28
C VAL A 97 4.90 -5.68 -21.04
N PRO A 98 5.85 -5.34 -21.92
CA PRO A 98 7.26 -5.73 -21.82
C PRO A 98 8.02 -4.88 -20.78
N VAL A 99 7.60 -4.94 -19.51
CA VAL A 99 8.30 -4.28 -18.39
C VAL A 99 8.47 -5.23 -17.22
N ASN A 100 9.61 -5.13 -16.53
CA ASN A 100 9.77 -5.77 -15.23
C ASN A 100 8.83 -5.06 -14.22
N LYS A 101 7.87 -5.78 -13.66
CA LYS A 101 6.84 -5.21 -12.77
C LYS A 101 7.42 -4.57 -11.51
N SER A 102 8.46 -5.17 -10.92
CA SER A 102 9.10 -4.67 -9.69
C SER A 102 9.88 -3.38 -9.95
N GLU A 103 10.69 -3.36 -11.02
CA GLU A 103 11.41 -2.17 -11.43
C GLU A 103 10.45 -1.05 -11.85
N PHE A 104 9.40 -1.38 -12.60
CA PHE A 104 8.38 -0.43 -13.03
C PHE A 104 7.66 0.22 -11.85
N ALA A 105 7.33 -0.55 -10.80
CA ALA A 105 6.75 0.00 -9.57
C ALA A 105 7.70 0.99 -8.88
N ASN A 106 8.99 0.68 -8.80
CA ASN A 106 10.00 1.57 -8.22
C ASN A 106 10.18 2.85 -9.06
N VAL A 107 10.29 2.73 -10.37
CA VAL A 107 10.36 3.88 -11.29
C VAL A 107 9.20 4.85 -11.04
N ARG A 108 7.96 4.34 -11.01
CA ARG A 108 6.77 5.15 -10.77
C ARG A 108 6.80 5.87 -9.42
N ARG A 109 7.23 5.17 -8.37
CA ARG A 109 7.37 5.76 -7.03
C ARG A 109 8.42 6.85 -7.02
N THR A 110 9.58 6.62 -7.63
CA THR A 110 10.67 7.61 -7.68
C THR A 110 10.30 8.84 -8.52
N LEU A 111 9.64 8.67 -9.68
CA LEU A 111 9.15 9.79 -10.48
C LEU A 111 8.20 10.70 -9.68
N ARG A 112 7.32 10.12 -8.86
CA ARG A 112 6.46 10.90 -7.94
C ARG A 112 7.30 11.66 -6.92
N ILE A 113 8.29 11.02 -6.31
CA ILE A 113 9.18 11.67 -5.32
C ILE A 113 9.94 12.83 -5.94
N ILE A 114 10.46 12.69 -7.17
CA ILE A 114 11.13 13.79 -7.89
C ILE A 114 10.21 15.02 -7.98
N LEU A 115 8.95 14.82 -8.37
CA LEU A 115 7.96 15.91 -8.49
C LEU A 115 7.47 16.43 -7.13
N GLU A 116 7.37 15.57 -6.13
CA GLU A 116 7.06 15.98 -4.75
C GLU A 116 8.16 16.89 -4.23
N GLN A 117 9.43 16.51 -4.36
CA GLN A 117 10.55 17.30 -3.85
C GLN A 117 10.78 18.59 -4.67
N SER A 118 10.41 18.63 -5.95
CA SER A 118 10.61 19.80 -6.80
C SER A 118 9.82 21.04 -6.37
N VAL A 119 8.77 20.88 -5.56
CA VAL A 119 7.99 22.00 -5.00
C VAL A 119 8.81 22.88 -4.05
N THR A 120 9.93 22.38 -3.56
CA THR A 120 10.85 23.10 -2.67
C THR A 120 11.91 23.92 -3.41
N LEU A 121 11.98 23.78 -4.74
CA LEU A 121 13.01 24.40 -5.57
C LEU A 121 12.51 25.69 -6.23
N GLU A 122 13.45 26.61 -6.45
CA GLU A 122 13.25 27.75 -7.35
C GLU A 122 13.76 27.38 -8.74
N LEU A 123 12.85 27.33 -9.71
CA LEU A 123 13.14 26.83 -11.05
C LEU A 123 13.25 27.98 -12.06
N GLN A 124 14.02 27.75 -13.10
CA GLN A 124 14.20 28.67 -14.22
C GLN A 124 13.19 28.34 -15.32
N GLY A 125 12.48 29.38 -15.77
CA GLY A 125 11.55 29.29 -16.87
C GLY A 125 12.22 29.30 -18.23
N HIS A 126 11.49 28.88 -19.25
CA HIS A 126 11.91 28.99 -20.63
C HIS A 126 10.72 29.38 -21.52
N ARG A 127 10.96 30.21 -22.54
CA ARG A 127 9.91 30.69 -23.45
C ARG A 127 9.19 29.55 -24.18
N ASN A 128 9.88 28.42 -24.37
CA ASN A 128 9.34 27.23 -25.00
C ASN A 128 9.94 25.98 -24.34
N PHE A 129 9.24 25.43 -23.34
CA PHE A 129 9.70 24.24 -22.62
C PHE A 129 9.92 23.04 -23.55
N MET A 130 9.09 22.83 -24.57
CA MET A 130 9.26 21.68 -25.46
C MET A 130 10.51 21.76 -26.33
N ALA A 131 10.87 22.96 -26.79
CA ALA A 131 12.12 23.16 -27.51
C ALA A 131 13.32 22.89 -26.59
N GLU A 132 13.26 23.35 -25.34
CA GLU A 132 14.31 23.14 -24.35
C GLU A 132 14.46 21.66 -23.96
N ILE A 133 13.35 20.94 -23.76
CA ILE A 133 13.36 19.49 -23.51
C ILE A 133 14.05 18.76 -24.66
N ARG A 134 13.70 19.06 -25.92
CA ARG A 134 14.33 18.42 -27.08
C ARG A 134 15.83 18.71 -27.16
N ALA A 135 16.23 19.94 -26.86
CA ALA A 135 17.64 20.34 -26.87
C ALA A 135 18.46 19.67 -25.76
N ASN A 136 17.84 19.37 -24.61
CA ASN A 136 18.51 18.88 -23.41
C ASN A 136 18.20 17.42 -23.06
N VAL A 137 17.48 16.69 -23.91
CA VAL A 137 16.94 15.36 -23.58
C VAL A 137 18.01 14.38 -23.09
N LYS A 138 19.22 14.40 -23.66
CA LYS A 138 20.32 13.53 -23.22
C LYS A 138 20.76 13.83 -21.79
N HIS A 139 20.88 15.13 -21.46
CA HIS A 139 21.20 15.56 -20.10
C HIS A 139 20.08 15.20 -19.11
N TYR A 140 18.82 15.45 -19.48
CA TYR A 140 17.67 15.07 -18.64
C TYR A 140 17.57 13.58 -18.39
N ILE A 141 17.88 12.74 -19.39
CA ILE A 141 17.96 11.29 -19.19
C ILE A 141 19.06 10.96 -18.19
N GLY A 142 20.28 11.48 -18.36
CA GLY A 142 21.37 11.21 -17.41
C GLY A 142 21.07 11.70 -15.99
N GLN A 143 20.38 12.83 -15.84
CA GLN A 143 19.93 13.33 -14.55
C GLN A 143 18.87 12.41 -13.92
N LEU A 144 17.90 11.99 -14.73
CA LEU A 144 16.83 11.10 -14.29
C LEU A 144 17.35 9.72 -13.89
N GLU A 145 18.28 9.13 -14.64
CA GLU A 145 18.88 7.83 -14.34
C GLU A 145 19.52 7.80 -12.95
N ARG A 146 20.24 8.88 -12.57
CA ARG A 146 20.82 9.05 -11.23
C ARG A 146 19.77 9.06 -10.14
N LEU A 147 18.71 9.86 -10.32
CA LEU A 147 17.61 9.94 -9.36
C LEU A 147 16.87 8.59 -9.25
N LEU A 148 16.63 7.91 -10.37
CA LEU A 148 15.98 6.59 -10.38
C LEU A 148 16.82 5.53 -9.67
N TYR A 149 18.14 5.50 -9.90
CA TYR A 149 19.05 4.59 -9.19
C TYR A 149 19.06 4.86 -7.68
N LEU A 150 19.23 6.12 -7.27
CA LEU A 150 19.25 6.49 -5.84
C LEU A 150 17.92 6.19 -5.15
N GLY A 151 16.79 6.46 -5.81
CA GLY A 151 15.47 6.09 -5.31
C GLY A 151 15.30 4.58 -5.16
N TYR A 152 15.76 3.80 -6.14
CA TYR A 152 15.74 2.34 -6.08
C TYR A 152 16.56 1.80 -4.89
N GLN A 153 17.80 2.28 -4.71
CA GLN A 153 18.64 1.85 -3.60
C GLN A 153 18.03 2.22 -2.24
N ALA A 154 17.43 3.41 -2.12
CA ALA A 154 16.74 3.81 -0.91
C ALA A 154 15.53 2.90 -0.60
N PHE A 155 14.73 2.53 -1.61
CA PHE A 155 13.65 1.56 -1.43
C PHE A 155 14.18 0.20 -0.98
N LEU A 156 15.21 -0.31 -1.63
CA LEU A 156 15.80 -1.61 -1.31
C LEU A 156 16.31 -1.64 0.14
N ILE A 157 17.12 -0.66 0.54
CA ILE A 157 17.63 -0.55 1.91
C ILE A 157 16.48 -0.43 2.92
N SER A 158 15.43 0.34 2.60
CA SER A 158 14.26 0.46 3.49
C SER A 158 13.52 -0.87 3.70
N GLN A 159 13.46 -1.74 2.68
CA GLN A 159 12.86 -3.08 2.83
C GLN A 159 13.70 -3.95 3.74
N GLU A 160 15.03 -3.93 3.59
CA GLU A 160 15.94 -4.72 4.42
C GLU A 160 15.93 -4.26 5.90
N ILE A 161 15.84 -2.95 6.15
CA ILE A 161 15.60 -2.42 7.51
C ILE A 161 14.30 -2.98 8.07
N ALA A 162 13.21 -2.95 7.30
CA ALA A 162 11.91 -3.44 7.75
C ALA A 162 11.90 -4.96 8.00
N ARG A 163 12.58 -5.73 7.14
CA ARG A 163 12.77 -7.18 7.30
C ARG A 163 13.55 -7.50 8.57
N SER A 164 14.68 -6.83 8.81
CA SER A 164 15.46 -7.00 10.04
C SER A 164 14.67 -6.59 11.29
N GLN A 165 13.83 -5.55 11.21
CA GLN A 165 12.99 -5.15 12.34
C GLN A 165 11.87 -6.13 12.66
N LEU A 166 11.29 -6.76 11.64
CA LEU A 166 10.21 -7.75 11.80
C LEU A 166 10.76 -9.11 12.22
N PHE A 167 11.90 -9.49 11.65
CA PHE A 167 12.53 -10.79 11.84
C PHE A 167 14.03 -10.57 12.12
N PRO A 168 14.42 -10.34 13.39
CA PRO A 168 15.77 -9.92 13.78
C PRO A 168 16.92 -10.78 13.22
N LYS A 169 16.70 -12.09 13.04
CA LYS A 169 17.73 -13.02 12.54
C LYS A 169 17.76 -13.18 11.02
N SER A 170 16.95 -12.42 10.29
CA SER A 170 16.72 -12.67 8.86
C SER A 170 17.75 -12.04 7.94
N ILE A 171 18.38 -10.95 8.34
CA ILE A 171 19.28 -10.15 7.48
C ILE A 171 20.67 -10.11 8.10
N MET A 172 21.68 -10.34 7.27
CA MET A 172 23.09 -10.08 7.55
C MET A 172 23.57 -8.94 6.64
N ILE A 173 24.51 -8.16 7.15
CA ILE A 173 25.31 -7.27 6.31
C ILE A 173 26.79 -7.60 6.44
N ASP A 174 27.54 -7.31 5.39
CA ASP A 174 29.00 -7.30 5.41
C ASP A 174 29.53 -6.21 4.49
N VAL A 175 30.72 -5.71 4.79
CA VAL A 175 31.41 -4.74 3.95
C VAL A 175 32.68 -5.41 3.44
N ASP A 176 32.81 -5.50 2.12
CA ASP A 176 33.94 -6.16 1.50
C ASP A 176 35.24 -5.35 1.64
N LYS A 177 36.34 -5.90 1.13
CA LYS A 177 37.66 -5.24 1.18
C LYS A 177 37.72 -3.95 0.36
N GLN A 178 36.78 -3.75 -0.55
CA GLN A 178 36.63 -2.56 -1.37
C GLN A 178 35.71 -1.52 -0.69
N GLY A 179 35.19 -1.82 0.51
CA GLY A 179 34.31 -0.93 1.25
C GLY A 179 32.85 -0.99 0.76
N LEU A 180 32.46 -2.02 0.02
CA LEU A 180 31.12 -2.16 -0.54
C LEU A 180 30.23 -2.98 0.39
N LEU A 181 29.06 -2.43 0.70
CA LEU A 181 28.05 -3.07 1.51
C LEU A 181 27.37 -4.19 0.71
N ALA A 182 27.25 -5.37 1.33
CA ALA A 182 26.39 -6.45 0.91
C ALA A 182 25.25 -6.61 1.94
N MET A 183 24.04 -6.82 1.43
CA MET A 183 22.85 -7.15 2.24
C MET A 183 22.39 -8.54 1.85
N THR A 184 22.35 -9.45 2.82
CA THR A 184 22.04 -10.86 2.56
C THR A 184 20.92 -11.32 3.47
N ALA A 185 19.81 -11.76 2.88
CA ALA A 185 18.83 -12.55 3.62
C ALA A 185 19.43 -13.92 3.96
N LEU A 186 19.49 -14.26 5.24
CA LEU A 186 20.05 -15.52 5.73
C LEU A 186 19.08 -16.68 5.50
N PRO A 187 19.57 -17.89 5.16
CA PRO A 187 18.76 -19.09 5.22
C PRO A 187 18.25 -19.35 6.64
N PRO A 188 16.99 -19.83 6.79
CA PRO A 188 16.03 -20.15 5.73
C PRO A 188 15.12 -18.97 5.28
N TYR A 189 15.31 -17.78 5.84
CA TYR A 189 14.46 -16.61 5.55
C TYR A 189 14.49 -16.17 4.09
N ASN A 190 15.63 -16.28 3.40
CA ASN A 190 15.74 -15.92 1.98
C ASN A 190 14.75 -16.71 1.08
N GLN A 191 14.64 -18.02 1.30
CA GLN A 191 13.73 -18.88 0.57
C GLN A 191 12.27 -18.58 0.95
N LEU A 192 12.03 -18.27 2.23
CA LEU A 192 10.69 -17.90 2.70
C LEU A 192 10.24 -16.57 2.07
N PHE A 193 11.08 -15.54 2.07
CA PHE A 193 10.77 -14.27 1.40
C PHE A 193 10.49 -14.46 -0.09
N ALA A 194 11.26 -15.28 -0.80
CA ALA A 194 11.01 -15.60 -2.21
C ALA A 194 9.66 -16.32 -2.42
N TYR A 195 9.27 -17.21 -1.49
CA TYR A 195 7.95 -17.84 -1.53
C TYR A 195 6.82 -16.81 -1.36
N LEU A 196 6.94 -15.93 -0.37
CA LEU A 196 5.98 -14.84 -0.10
C LEU A 196 5.79 -13.93 -1.32
N GLU A 197 6.88 -13.48 -1.95
CA GLU A 197 6.85 -12.60 -3.12
C GLU A 197 6.11 -13.22 -4.32
N ARG A 198 6.19 -14.55 -4.47
CA ARG A 198 5.50 -15.29 -5.54
C ARG A 198 4.02 -15.56 -5.21
N ASP A 199 3.71 -15.80 -3.95
CA ASP A 199 2.38 -16.21 -3.52
C ASP A 199 1.43 -15.04 -3.34
N MET A 200 1.92 -13.93 -2.78
CA MET A 200 1.12 -12.76 -2.42
C MET A 200 0.26 -12.18 -3.56
N PRO A 201 0.75 -12.04 -4.82
CA PRO A 201 -0.03 -11.46 -5.92
C PRO A 201 -1.31 -12.23 -6.27
N LYS A 202 -1.46 -13.50 -5.83
CA LYS A 202 -2.70 -14.26 -6.02
C LYS A 202 -3.87 -13.66 -5.23
N HIS A 203 -3.57 -13.09 -4.07
CA HIS A 203 -4.57 -12.53 -3.15
C HIS A 203 -5.05 -11.14 -3.57
N ASP A 204 -4.18 -10.34 -4.20
CA ASP A 204 -4.49 -8.96 -4.62
C ASP A 204 -5.72 -8.87 -5.55
N LYS A 205 -6.00 -9.92 -6.33
CA LYS A 205 -7.15 -9.98 -7.25
C LYS A 205 -8.50 -10.03 -6.54
N SER A 206 -8.53 -10.35 -5.25
CA SER A 206 -9.76 -10.52 -4.47
C SER A 206 -9.98 -9.40 -3.46
N VAL A 207 -9.21 -8.31 -3.54
CA VAL A 207 -9.39 -7.13 -2.70
C VAL A 207 -10.69 -6.44 -3.09
N VAL A 208 -11.60 -6.28 -2.11
CA VAL A 208 -12.84 -5.53 -2.31
C VAL A 208 -12.55 -4.05 -2.13
N LEU A 209 -12.89 -3.24 -3.12
CA LEU A 209 -12.72 -1.79 -3.10
C LEU A 209 -14.08 -1.08 -3.01
N TYR A 210 -14.13 0.02 -2.26
CA TYR A 210 -15.30 0.88 -2.19
C TYR A 210 -15.21 2.04 -3.18
N HIS A 211 -16.15 2.12 -4.12
CA HIS A 211 -16.17 3.15 -5.15
C HIS A 211 -17.02 4.36 -4.71
N ASN A 212 -16.45 5.25 -3.90
CA ASN A 212 -17.17 6.40 -3.34
C ASN A 212 -16.98 7.74 -4.10
N ILE A 213 -16.40 7.70 -5.30
CA ILE A 213 -16.12 8.92 -6.05
C ILE A 213 -17.40 9.72 -6.37
N ASN A 214 -18.51 9.05 -6.68
CA ASN A 214 -19.77 9.71 -7.00
C ASN A 214 -20.38 10.40 -5.77
N GLU A 215 -20.26 9.78 -4.59
CA GLU A 215 -20.70 10.37 -3.32
C GLU A 215 -19.85 11.60 -2.97
N LEU A 216 -18.52 11.50 -3.16
CA LEU A 216 -17.62 12.63 -2.98
C LEU A 216 -17.98 13.79 -3.93
N ILE A 217 -18.26 13.51 -5.21
CA ILE A 217 -18.70 14.50 -6.20
C ILE A 217 -19.99 15.18 -5.75
N ALA A 218 -20.99 14.42 -5.30
CA ALA A 218 -22.26 14.97 -4.81
C ALA A 218 -22.05 15.91 -3.62
N ILE A 219 -21.13 15.59 -2.70
CA ILE A 219 -20.81 16.45 -1.56
C ILE A 219 -20.20 17.78 -2.00
N TRP A 220 -19.30 17.78 -2.99
CA TRP A 220 -18.74 19.03 -3.52
C TRP A 220 -19.81 19.89 -4.19
N GLN A 221 -20.70 19.26 -4.96
CA GLN A 221 -21.84 19.94 -5.58
C GLN A 221 -22.77 20.56 -4.52
N GLU A 222 -23.05 19.84 -3.44
CA GLU A 222 -23.81 20.33 -2.29
C GLU A 222 -23.15 21.50 -1.54
N LEU A 223 -21.84 21.68 -1.70
CA LEU A 223 -21.08 22.81 -1.16
C LEU A 223 -20.98 23.98 -2.16
N GLY A 224 -21.66 23.88 -3.31
CA GLY A 224 -21.67 24.89 -4.36
C GLY A 224 -20.51 24.79 -5.34
N ALA A 225 -19.69 23.75 -5.26
CA ALA A 225 -18.53 23.53 -6.12
C ALA A 225 -18.78 22.35 -7.08
N ASP A 226 -19.38 22.64 -8.24
CA ASP A 226 -19.61 21.64 -9.28
C ASP A 226 -18.31 20.98 -9.77
N TYR A 227 -18.25 19.66 -9.73
CA TYR A 227 -17.04 18.90 -10.07
C TYR A 227 -16.68 18.97 -11.56
N GLY A 228 -17.66 19.05 -12.45
CA GLY A 228 -17.42 19.23 -13.88
C GLY A 228 -16.72 20.56 -14.15
N GLU A 229 -17.17 21.61 -13.48
CA GLU A 229 -16.56 22.94 -13.56
C GLU A 229 -15.19 23.01 -12.89
N LEU A 230 -14.96 22.28 -11.79
CA LEU A 230 -13.65 22.14 -11.12
C LEU A 230 -12.64 21.37 -11.97
N THR A 231 -13.09 20.53 -12.89
CA THR A 231 -12.21 19.69 -13.73
C THR A 231 -12.15 20.14 -15.19
N SER A 232 -12.78 21.28 -15.52
CA SER A 232 -12.87 21.80 -16.89
C SER A 232 -11.50 22.09 -17.52
N PHE A 233 -10.47 22.41 -16.71
CA PHE A 233 -9.10 22.62 -17.19
C PHE A 233 -8.51 21.37 -17.88
N MET A 234 -9.03 20.17 -17.59
CA MET A 234 -8.60 18.92 -18.23
C MET A 234 -9.19 18.74 -19.63
N ALA A 235 -10.32 19.36 -19.96
CA ALA A 235 -10.95 19.23 -21.27
C ALA A 235 -9.99 19.66 -22.39
N ASN A 236 -9.20 20.71 -22.13
CA ASN A 236 -8.16 21.19 -23.05
C ASN A 236 -7.02 20.18 -23.26
N GLN A 237 -6.66 19.38 -22.23
CA GLN A 237 -5.67 18.31 -22.36
C GLN A 237 -6.22 17.12 -23.17
N ILE A 238 -7.49 16.76 -22.94
CA ILE A 238 -8.17 15.68 -23.66
C ILE A 238 -8.25 16.00 -25.16
N GLY A 239 -8.58 17.24 -25.50
CA GLY A 239 -8.68 17.71 -26.89
C GLY A 239 -7.33 17.91 -27.58
N ARG A 240 -6.19 17.93 -26.86
CA ARG A 240 -4.84 18.16 -27.40
C ARG A 240 -3.82 17.16 -26.82
N PRO A 241 -3.87 15.88 -27.22
CA PRO A 241 -3.12 14.79 -26.59
C PRO A 241 -1.59 14.90 -26.67
N VAL A 242 -1.06 15.79 -27.53
CA VAL A 242 0.37 16.10 -27.63
C VAL A 242 0.90 16.81 -26.36
N PHE A 243 0.02 17.49 -25.61
CA PHE A 243 0.35 18.20 -24.37
C PHE A 243 -0.46 17.61 -23.21
N ARG A 244 0.04 16.51 -22.63
CA ARG A 244 -0.59 15.83 -21.47
C ARG A 244 -0.36 16.55 -20.13
N ILE A 245 0.16 17.77 -20.16
CA ILE A 245 0.57 18.53 -18.98
C ILE A 245 0.00 19.94 -19.10
N SER A 246 -0.64 20.40 -18.02
CA SER A 246 -1.03 21.79 -17.84
C SER A 246 -0.10 22.43 -16.83
N VAL A 247 0.34 23.64 -17.14
CA VAL A 247 1.11 24.52 -16.26
C VAL A 247 0.35 25.83 -16.21
N MET A 248 -0.13 26.21 -15.03
CA MET A 248 -1.03 27.35 -14.86
C MET A 248 -0.51 28.25 -13.73
N PRO A 249 -0.39 29.57 -13.93
CA PRO A 249 -0.03 30.47 -12.83
C PRO A 249 -1.08 30.35 -11.73
N LYS A 250 -0.66 30.02 -10.50
CA LYS A 250 -1.57 29.66 -9.40
C LYS A 250 -2.53 30.79 -9.07
N GLU A 251 -2.01 31.99 -8.89
CA GLU A 251 -2.81 33.17 -8.52
C GLU A 251 -3.87 33.51 -9.56
N VAL A 252 -3.50 33.47 -10.85
CA VAL A 252 -4.45 33.72 -11.95
C VAL A 252 -5.54 32.66 -11.95
N TYR A 253 -5.16 31.39 -11.83
CA TYR A 253 -6.10 30.28 -11.79
C TYR A 253 -7.05 30.39 -10.57
N TYR A 254 -6.53 30.76 -9.40
CA TYR A 254 -7.34 30.91 -8.19
C TYR A 254 -8.31 32.09 -8.29
N GLN A 255 -7.91 33.19 -8.92
CA GLN A 255 -8.81 34.30 -9.22
C GLN A 255 -9.93 33.89 -10.18
N GLU A 256 -9.60 33.14 -11.25
CA GLU A 256 -10.60 32.60 -12.18
C GLU A 256 -11.60 31.68 -11.47
N ILE A 257 -11.11 30.78 -10.61
CA ILE A 257 -11.94 29.87 -9.82
C ILE A 257 -12.82 30.64 -8.83
N ALA A 258 -12.26 31.60 -8.09
CA ALA A 258 -13.01 32.41 -7.14
C ALA A 258 -14.15 33.18 -7.83
N ASN A 259 -13.86 33.78 -9.00
CA ASN A 259 -14.86 34.50 -9.79
C ASN A 259 -15.95 33.55 -10.33
N LYS A 260 -15.56 32.36 -10.79
CA LYS A 260 -16.48 31.37 -11.37
C LYS A 260 -17.47 30.82 -10.35
N PHE A 261 -17.02 30.57 -9.12
CA PHE A 261 -17.85 29.97 -8.07
C PHE A 261 -18.46 30.99 -7.10
N GLY A 262 -18.13 32.28 -7.22
CA GLY A 262 -18.71 33.35 -6.41
C GLY A 262 -18.56 33.08 -4.91
N ASP A 263 -19.67 33.00 -4.19
CA ASP A 263 -19.69 32.71 -2.74
C ASP A 263 -19.06 31.35 -2.40
N ALA A 264 -19.08 30.38 -3.32
CA ALA A 264 -18.42 29.09 -3.18
C ALA A 264 -16.94 29.10 -3.63
N GLY A 265 -16.38 30.26 -4.00
CA GLY A 265 -15.00 30.40 -4.46
C GLY A 265 -13.97 29.88 -3.46
N GLY A 266 -14.18 30.15 -2.16
CA GLY A 266 -13.32 29.60 -1.11
C GLY A 266 -13.36 28.06 -1.07
N VAL A 267 -14.55 27.46 -1.13
CA VAL A 267 -14.73 25.99 -1.18
C VAL A 267 -14.02 25.39 -2.40
N ALA A 268 -14.13 26.05 -3.56
CA ALA A 268 -13.48 25.59 -4.77
C ALA A 268 -11.94 25.68 -4.69
N ILE A 269 -11.38 26.70 -4.04
CA ILE A 269 -9.95 26.78 -3.77
C ILE A 269 -9.53 25.63 -2.85
N ASP A 270 -10.29 25.38 -1.79
CA ASP A 270 -10.01 24.33 -0.80
C ASP A 270 -9.98 22.94 -1.43
N PHE A 271 -10.84 22.70 -2.41
CA PHE A 271 -10.81 21.51 -3.26
C PHE A 271 -9.42 21.31 -3.89
N TYR A 272 -8.88 22.34 -4.56
CA TYR A 272 -7.56 22.25 -5.19
C TYR A 272 -6.43 22.13 -4.17
N GLU A 273 -6.47 22.89 -3.08
CA GLU A 273 -5.42 22.85 -2.05
C GLU A 273 -5.30 21.45 -1.42
N GLY A 274 -6.43 20.80 -1.12
CA GLY A 274 -6.41 19.43 -0.60
C GLY A 274 -5.92 18.36 -1.59
N LEU A 275 -5.82 18.71 -2.88
CA LEU A 275 -5.28 17.86 -3.95
C LEU A 275 -3.87 18.26 -4.39
N MET A 276 -3.23 19.22 -3.69
CA MET A 276 -1.96 19.81 -4.10
C MET A 276 -0.84 19.52 -3.12
N VAL A 277 0.30 19.11 -3.64
CA VAL A 277 1.57 19.09 -2.91
C VAL A 277 2.25 20.45 -3.10
N THR A 278 2.67 21.03 -1.98
CA THR A 278 3.31 22.35 -1.89
C THR A 278 4.55 22.27 -1.01
N ALA A 279 5.37 23.32 -1.01
CA ALA A 279 6.52 23.42 -0.11
C ALA A 279 6.15 23.30 1.38
N GLN A 280 4.91 23.59 1.76
CA GLN A 280 4.45 23.55 3.16
C GLN A 280 4.00 22.16 3.61
N ASN A 281 3.54 21.31 2.70
CA ASN A 281 2.99 20.00 3.04
C ASN A 281 3.80 18.80 2.52
N VAL A 282 4.80 19.05 1.67
CA VAL A 282 5.71 18.02 1.15
C VAL A 282 6.43 17.30 2.29
N LEU A 283 6.59 15.99 2.14
CA LEU A 283 7.41 15.20 3.06
C LEU A 283 8.88 15.31 2.69
N SER A 284 9.78 15.02 3.64
CA SER A 284 11.17 14.75 3.27
C SER A 284 11.26 13.55 2.34
N PHE A 285 12.34 13.44 1.57
CA PHE A 285 12.63 12.26 0.74
C PHE A 285 12.50 10.94 1.52
N GLU A 286 13.07 10.89 2.72
CA GLU A 286 13.01 9.71 3.60
C GLU A 286 11.56 9.36 3.98
N ASP A 287 10.78 10.35 4.41
CA ASP A 287 9.37 10.16 4.74
C ASP A 287 8.52 9.79 3.52
N CYS A 288 8.89 10.23 2.31
CA CYS A 288 8.24 9.75 1.09
C CYS A 288 8.45 8.24 0.86
N ILE A 289 9.52 7.65 1.35
CA ILE A 289 9.72 6.20 1.23
C ILE A 289 9.03 5.49 2.39
N LEU A 290 9.32 5.93 3.62
CA LEU A 290 8.82 5.27 4.84
C LEU A 290 7.31 5.44 5.00
N ARG A 291 6.76 6.63 4.71
CA ARG A 291 5.33 6.93 4.83
C ARG A 291 4.68 6.93 3.46
N SER A 292 4.86 5.83 2.73
CA SER A 292 4.46 5.73 1.32
C SER A 292 2.96 5.99 1.06
N GLN A 293 2.13 5.83 2.10
CA GLN A 293 0.68 5.99 2.07
C GLN A 293 0.14 7.20 2.85
N ASP A 294 1.00 8.16 3.21
CA ASP A 294 0.57 9.42 3.84
C ASP A 294 -0.28 10.26 2.86
N ILE A 295 -1.34 10.90 3.38
CA ILE A 295 -2.30 11.68 2.57
C ILE A 295 -1.67 12.91 1.89
N ARG A 296 -0.48 13.32 2.32
CA ARG A 296 0.29 14.43 1.72
C ARG A 296 1.06 14.03 0.46
N ARG A 297 1.10 12.73 0.12
CA ARG A 297 1.83 12.22 -1.05
C ARG A 297 1.11 12.52 -2.36
N PHE A 298 1.87 12.61 -3.45
CA PHE A 298 1.38 12.74 -4.83
C PHE A 298 0.42 11.61 -5.25
N MET A 299 0.54 10.45 -4.60
CA MET A 299 -0.39 9.33 -4.76
C MET A 299 -1.84 9.72 -4.45
N TYR A 300 -2.07 10.69 -3.56
CA TYR A 300 -3.40 11.17 -3.20
C TYR A 300 -3.65 12.63 -3.64
N ARG A 301 -2.56 13.37 -3.89
CA ARG A 301 -2.57 14.78 -4.28
C ARG A 301 -2.08 14.94 -5.72
N PRO A 302 -2.99 14.90 -6.72
CA PRO A 302 -2.63 14.91 -8.13
C PRO A 302 -2.15 16.26 -8.67
N LEU A 303 -1.79 17.25 -7.85
CA LEU A 303 -1.27 18.55 -8.29
C LEU A 303 0.04 18.86 -7.58
N ALA A 304 0.97 19.54 -8.25
CA ALA A 304 2.16 20.12 -7.63
C ALA A 304 2.15 21.63 -7.80
N GLU A 305 2.50 22.36 -6.75
CA GLU A 305 2.88 23.76 -6.84
C GLU A 305 4.40 23.88 -7.02
N ILE A 306 4.86 24.44 -8.14
CA ILE A 306 6.28 24.73 -8.35
C ILE A 306 6.53 26.23 -8.47
N SER A 307 7.73 26.66 -8.11
CA SER A 307 8.20 28.03 -8.27
C SER A 307 9.00 28.15 -9.57
N ILE A 308 8.60 29.05 -10.48
CA ILE A 308 9.34 29.35 -11.71
C ILE A 308 9.53 30.86 -11.81
N ASP A 309 10.79 31.31 -11.85
CA ASP A 309 11.16 32.73 -11.93
C ASP A 309 10.42 33.61 -10.89
N GLY A 310 10.30 33.10 -9.66
CA GLY A 310 9.61 33.74 -8.54
C GLY A 310 8.09 33.64 -8.55
N THR A 311 7.50 33.01 -9.57
CA THR A 311 6.04 32.85 -9.71
C THR A 311 5.60 31.41 -9.42
N LYS A 312 4.50 31.23 -8.68
CA LYS A 312 3.94 29.90 -8.39
C LYS A 312 3.07 29.39 -9.54
N TYR A 313 3.31 28.15 -9.95
CA TYR A 313 2.56 27.45 -10.99
C TYR A 313 2.01 26.12 -10.47
N ILE A 314 0.82 25.77 -10.95
CA ILE A 314 0.21 24.46 -10.74
C ILE A 314 0.56 23.56 -11.93
N ILE A 315 1.15 22.40 -11.66
CA ILE A 315 1.34 21.33 -12.64
C ILE A 315 0.23 20.30 -12.50
N ALA A 316 -0.50 20.03 -13.59
CA ALA A 316 -1.56 19.03 -13.65
C ALA A 316 -1.39 18.04 -14.81
N GLY A 317 -1.69 16.76 -14.58
CA GLY A 317 -1.74 15.70 -15.59
C GLY A 317 -2.99 14.83 -15.42
N ILE A 318 -3.64 14.48 -16.52
CA ILE A 318 -4.96 13.83 -16.51
C ILE A 318 -4.92 12.38 -16.03
N LYS A 319 -3.91 11.60 -16.42
CA LYS A 319 -3.80 10.19 -16.04
C LYS A 319 -3.48 10.09 -14.55
N ARG A 320 -2.57 10.94 -14.07
CA ARG A 320 -2.30 11.09 -12.64
C ARG A 320 -3.53 11.52 -11.87
N TRP A 321 -4.30 12.49 -12.36
CA TRP A 321 -5.54 12.90 -11.71
C TRP A 321 -6.49 11.72 -11.44
N LYS A 322 -6.74 10.91 -12.49
CA LYS A 322 -7.60 9.72 -12.38
C LYS A 322 -7.03 8.71 -11.39
N GLU A 323 -5.75 8.39 -11.49
CA GLU A 323 -5.11 7.41 -10.61
C GLU A 323 -5.11 7.88 -9.14
N SER A 324 -4.75 9.13 -8.87
CA SER A 324 -4.68 9.65 -7.50
C SER A 324 -6.07 9.77 -6.87
N LEU A 325 -7.09 10.21 -7.62
CA LEU A 325 -8.46 10.24 -7.08
C LEU A 325 -9.02 8.83 -6.86
N ALA A 326 -8.76 7.88 -7.75
CA ALA A 326 -9.12 6.48 -7.51
C ALA A 326 -8.45 5.98 -6.22
N THR A 327 -7.16 6.28 -6.03
CA THR A 327 -6.41 5.85 -4.84
C THR A 327 -6.88 6.55 -3.56
N LEU A 328 -7.23 7.85 -3.63
CA LEU A 328 -7.80 8.62 -2.53
C LEU A 328 -9.13 8.03 -2.07
N THR A 329 -10.04 7.78 -3.01
CA THR A 329 -11.39 7.26 -2.75
C THR A 329 -11.38 5.82 -2.26
N THR A 330 -10.44 5.00 -2.72
CA THR A 330 -10.39 3.56 -2.35
C THR A 330 -9.45 3.24 -1.19
N ASN A 331 -8.41 4.04 -0.97
CA ASN A 331 -7.32 3.70 -0.04
C ASN A 331 -6.96 4.83 0.95
N ALA A 332 -7.67 5.97 0.96
CA ALA A 332 -7.48 7.00 1.99
C ALA A 332 -8.78 7.36 2.73
N LEU A 333 -9.81 7.83 2.01
CA LEU A 333 -11.06 8.29 2.64
C LEU A 333 -11.75 7.18 3.47
N PRO A 334 -11.82 5.90 3.01
CA PRO A 334 -12.37 4.82 3.82
C PRO A 334 -11.61 4.55 5.13
N TRP A 335 -10.37 5.03 5.25
CA TRP A 335 -9.54 4.90 6.44
C TRP A 335 -9.55 6.16 7.32
N GLY A 336 -10.50 7.07 7.08
CA GLY A 336 -10.58 8.33 7.81
C GLY A 336 -9.49 9.34 7.43
N HIS A 337 -8.67 9.05 6.42
CA HIS A 337 -7.59 9.93 5.99
C HIS A 337 -8.10 10.93 4.95
N VAL A 338 -8.05 12.21 5.30
CA VAL A 338 -8.49 13.32 4.45
C VAL A 338 -7.55 14.51 4.63
N ALA A 339 -7.38 15.29 3.57
CA ALA A 339 -6.59 16.52 3.54
C ALA A 339 -7.07 17.53 4.59
N GLU A 340 -6.15 18.23 5.28
CA GLU A 340 -6.51 19.24 6.29
C GLU A 340 -7.36 20.36 5.69
N GLU A 341 -7.05 20.73 4.45
CA GLU A 341 -7.74 21.72 3.65
C GLU A 341 -9.21 21.35 3.43
N TRP A 342 -9.55 20.06 3.41
CA TRP A 342 -10.92 19.59 3.27
C TRP A 342 -11.65 19.41 4.61
N LYS A 343 -10.91 19.23 5.72
CA LYS A 343 -11.50 18.98 7.05
C LYS A 343 -12.32 20.15 7.60
N LYS A 344 -12.10 21.36 7.09
CA LYS A 344 -12.92 22.53 7.46
C LYS A 344 -14.37 22.42 7.01
N HIS A 345 -14.68 21.60 6.00
CA HIS A 345 -16.04 21.40 5.54
C HIS A 345 -16.71 20.25 6.32
N LYS A 346 -17.70 20.60 7.15
CA LYS A 346 -18.42 19.65 8.00
C LYS A 346 -19.00 18.46 7.22
N LYS A 347 -19.52 18.70 6.01
CA LYS A 347 -20.09 17.64 5.15
C LYS A 347 -19.03 16.62 4.72
N ILE A 348 -17.84 17.08 4.31
CA ILE A 348 -16.73 16.18 3.95
C ILE A 348 -16.27 15.38 5.16
N LYS A 349 -16.13 16.03 6.33
CA LYS A 349 -15.77 15.34 7.57
C LYS A 349 -16.79 14.24 7.93
N ALA A 350 -18.08 14.56 7.86
CA ALA A 350 -19.15 13.60 8.14
C ALA A 350 -19.14 12.42 7.16
N PHE A 351 -18.92 12.69 5.87
CA PHE A 351 -18.78 11.66 4.85
C PHE A 351 -17.60 10.72 5.12
N VAL A 352 -16.40 11.28 5.36
CA VAL A 352 -15.20 10.47 5.65
C VAL A 352 -15.38 9.64 6.92
N GLN A 353 -16.03 10.20 7.94
CA GLN A 353 -16.36 9.45 9.16
C GLN A 353 -17.36 8.32 8.89
N HIS A 354 -18.37 8.55 8.05
CA HIS A 354 -19.32 7.53 7.64
C HIS A 354 -18.61 6.38 6.93
N LEU A 355 -17.78 6.68 5.92
CA LEU A 355 -16.98 5.68 5.21
C LEU A 355 -16.12 4.84 6.16
N SER A 356 -15.43 5.50 7.08
CA SER A 356 -14.58 4.83 8.07
C SER A 356 -15.38 3.97 9.04
N SER A 357 -16.67 4.21 9.25
CA SER A 357 -17.52 3.40 10.14
C SER A 357 -18.16 2.20 9.46
N THR A 358 -18.30 2.22 8.13
CA THR A 358 -19.03 1.18 7.37
C THR A 358 -18.12 0.28 6.54
N HIS A 359 -16.82 0.58 6.46
CA HIS A 359 -15.91 -0.20 5.61
C HIS A 359 -15.73 -1.66 6.06
N ASP A 360 -15.89 -1.99 7.34
CA ASP A 360 -15.79 -3.38 7.83
C ASP A 360 -16.91 -4.28 7.24
N ASP A 361 -18.13 -3.75 7.10
CA ASP A 361 -19.26 -4.45 6.49
C ASP A 361 -18.98 -4.91 5.05
N ILE A 362 -18.08 -4.22 4.34
CA ILE A 362 -17.75 -4.52 2.94
C ILE A 362 -17.14 -5.93 2.83
N LEU A 363 -16.19 -6.24 3.72
CA LEU A 363 -15.54 -7.55 3.72
C LEU A 363 -16.50 -8.65 4.16
N GLU A 364 -17.27 -8.40 5.21
CA GLU A 364 -18.27 -9.35 5.72
C GLU A 364 -19.32 -9.69 4.67
N ASN A 365 -19.89 -8.67 4.00
CA ASN A 365 -20.89 -8.87 2.96
C ASN A 365 -20.34 -9.71 1.80
N ALA A 366 -19.11 -9.44 1.37
CA ALA A 366 -18.48 -10.22 0.31
C ALA A 366 -18.24 -11.69 0.73
N ALA A 367 -17.83 -11.93 1.98
CA ALA A 367 -17.68 -13.28 2.52
C ALA A 367 -19.03 -14.03 2.59
N VAL A 368 -20.10 -13.36 3.04
CA VAL A 368 -21.46 -13.92 3.09
C VAL A 368 -21.97 -14.31 1.71
N VAL A 369 -21.66 -13.52 0.66
CA VAL A 369 -22.01 -13.87 -0.73
C VAL A 369 -21.34 -15.18 -1.15
N LEU A 370 -20.06 -15.39 -0.81
CA LEU A 370 -19.36 -16.65 -1.11
C LEU A 370 -19.96 -17.83 -0.35
N LEU A 371 -20.25 -17.66 0.95
CA LEU A 371 -20.86 -18.68 1.80
C LEU A 371 -22.23 -19.11 1.27
N LYS A 372 -23.09 -18.15 0.95
CA LYS A 372 -24.44 -18.41 0.39
C LYS A 372 -24.36 -19.12 -0.95
N LYS A 373 -23.45 -18.71 -1.84
CA LYS A 373 -23.22 -19.38 -3.13
C LYS A 373 -22.84 -20.86 -2.96
N LYS A 374 -22.15 -21.19 -1.87
CA LYS A 374 -21.72 -22.56 -1.51
C LYS A 374 -22.67 -23.25 -0.52
N GLN A 375 -23.82 -22.64 -0.21
CA GLN A 375 -24.86 -23.16 0.68
C GLN A 375 -24.38 -23.45 2.12
N PHE A 376 -23.37 -22.71 2.60
CA PHE A 376 -22.98 -22.76 3.99
C PHE A 376 -23.98 -22.00 4.86
N VAL A 377 -24.25 -22.54 6.04
CA VAL A 377 -25.11 -21.91 7.05
C VAL A 377 -24.28 -20.90 7.81
N GLN A 378 -24.80 -19.69 7.97
CA GLN A 378 -24.00 -18.55 8.43
C GLN A 378 -24.83 -17.50 9.16
N ASP A 379 -24.16 -16.65 9.92
CA ASP A 379 -24.68 -15.33 10.32
C ASP A 379 -23.51 -14.36 10.46
N LYS A 380 -23.77 -13.06 10.30
CA LYS A 380 -22.77 -11.99 10.46
C LYS A 380 -23.20 -11.01 11.56
N SER A 381 -22.22 -10.29 12.12
CA SER A 381 -22.47 -9.25 13.12
C SER A 381 -23.24 -9.77 14.35
N VAL A 382 -22.86 -10.94 14.85
CA VAL A 382 -23.61 -11.69 15.88
C VAL A 382 -23.35 -11.10 17.27
N LYS A 383 -24.36 -10.42 17.81
CA LYS A 383 -24.36 -9.84 19.18
C LYS A 383 -25.16 -10.67 20.19
N SER A 384 -26.01 -11.56 19.69
CA SER A 384 -26.82 -12.45 20.52
C SER A 384 -27.13 -13.76 19.81
N LEU A 385 -27.00 -14.88 20.52
CA LEU A 385 -27.31 -16.21 20.02
C LEU A 385 -28.82 -16.47 20.17
N ARG A 386 -29.53 -16.52 19.05
CA ARG A 386 -30.96 -16.84 19.00
C ARG A 386 -31.22 -18.30 19.36
N GLN A 387 -32.32 -18.57 20.08
CA GLN A 387 -32.71 -19.93 20.45
C GLN A 387 -34.19 -20.17 20.10
N HIS A 388 -34.58 -21.41 19.79
CA HIS A 388 -35.95 -21.80 19.38
C HIS A 388 -37.06 -21.30 20.32
N LYS A 389 -36.77 -21.15 21.62
CA LYS A 389 -37.75 -20.71 22.65
C LYS A 389 -37.52 -19.28 23.16
N GLY A 390 -36.78 -18.44 22.42
CA GLY A 390 -36.56 -17.03 22.78
C GLY A 390 -35.60 -16.76 23.94
N ASN A 391 -34.96 -17.80 24.51
CA ASN A 391 -33.93 -17.65 25.55
C ASN A 391 -32.58 -17.24 24.94
N ASN A 392 -32.56 -16.08 24.28
CA ASN A 392 -31.39 -15.63 23.54
C ASN A 392 -30.26 -15.25 24.51
N LEU A 393 -29.02 -15.65 24.19
CA LEU A 393 -27.85 -15.27 24.96
C LEU A 393 -27.23 -14.00 24.35
N ASN A 394 -27.18 -12.90 25.09
CA ASN A 394 -26.44 -11.72 24.65
C ASN A 394 -24.94 -11.94 24.90
N ILE A 395 -24.15 -11.95 23.83
CA ILE A 395 -22.70 -12.19 23.89
C ILE A 395 -21.89 -10.90 23.85
N ASP A 396 -22.47 -9.82 23.33
CA ASP A 396 -21.85 -8.49 23.25
C ASP A 396 -21.44 -7.94 24.63
N LYS A 397 -22.20 -8.32 25.68
CA LYS A 397 -21.93 -7.93 27.07
C LYS A 397 -20.97 -8.85 27.82
N ILE A 398 -20.52 -9.96 27.21
CA ILE A 398 -19.59 -10.89 27.84
C ILE A 398 -18.16 -10.34 27.69
N PRO A 399 -17.45 -10.07 28.81
CA PRO A 399 -16.11 -9.51 28.74
C PRO A 399 -15.16 -10.35 27.89
N GLY A 400 -14.48 -9.71 26.94
CA GLY A 400 -13.50 -10.34 26.06
C GLY A 400 -14.09 -11.07 24.83
N VAL A 401 -15.41 -11.30 24.77
CA VAL A 401 -16.07 -11.93 23.61
C VAL A 401 -16.57 -10.87 22.64
N GLY A 402 -17.55 -10.06 23.05
CA GLY A 402 -18.16 -9.04 22.20
C GLY A 402 -18.94 -9.64 21.02
N GLU A 403 -19.16 -8.80 20.00
CA GLU A 403 -19.73 -9.19 18.70
C GLU A 403 -18.84 -10.22 17.98
N ILE A 404 -19.43 -11.24 17.34
CA ILE A 404 -18.72 -12.12 16.40
C ILE A 404 -19.03 -11.67 14.97
N ASP A 405 -18.01 -11.21 14.24
CA ASP A 405 -18.15 -10.59 12.93
C ASP A 405 -18.78 -11.54 11.91
N LEU A 406 -18.35 -12.79 11.87
CA LEU A 406 -18.93 -13.82 11.02
C LEU A 406 -18.81 -15.20 11.66
N VAL A 407 -19.87 -16.00 11.55
CA VAL A 407 -19.88 -17.40 11.98
C VAL A 407 -20.52 -18.25 10.90
N PHE A 408 -19.93 -19.40 10.59
CA PHE A 408 -20.50 -20.34 9.62
C PHE A 408 -20.13 -21.79 9.94
N ALA A 409 -20.95 -22.73 9.49
CA ALA A 409 -20.73 -24.15 9.76
C ALA A 409 -20.53 -24.97 8.48
N ASP A 410 -19.44 -25.73 8.46
CA ASP A 410 -19.21 -26.84 7.54
C ASP A 410 -19.88 -28.08 8.11
N GLN A 411 -21.04 -28.43 7.55
CA GLN A 411 -21.87 -29.51 8.07
C GLN A 411 -21.33 -30.90 7.75
N GLU A 412 -20.52 -31.03 6.69
CA GLU A 412 -19.92 -32.28 6.27
C GLU A 412 -18.73 -32.62 7.16
N LYS A 413 -17.82 -31.65 7.36
CA LYS A 413 -16.63 -31.83 8.20
C LYS A 413 -16.89 -31.64 9.70
N LYS A 414 -18.10 -31.20 10.07
CA LYS A 414 -18.47 -30.84 11.45
C LYS A 414 -17.51 -29.78 12.03
N ILE A 415 -17.34 -28.68 11.30
CA ILE A 415 -16.50 -27.55 11.74
C ILE A 415 -17.37 -26.30 11.87
N LEU A 416 -17.29 -25.64 13.02
CA LEU A 416 -17.86 -24.33 13.26
C LEU A 416 -16.75 -23.29 13.16
N TYR A 417 -16.81 -22.43 12.15
CA TYR A 417 -15.84 -21.37 11.95
C TYR A 417 -16.30 -20.10 12.67
N ILE A 418 -15.42 -19.57 13.52
CA ILE A 418 -15.55 -18.27 14.19
C ILE A 418 -14.57 -17.33 13.48
N ALA A 419 -15.11 -16.40 12.70
CA ALA A 419 -14.33 -15.50 11.88
C ALA A 419 -14.30 -14.10 12.46
N GLU A 420 -13.09 -13.56 12.59
CA GLU A 420 -12.84 -12.15 12.85
C GLU A 420 -12.49 -11.46 11.52
N CYS A 421 -13.27 -10.47 11.12
CA CYS A 421 -13.02 -9.69 9.92
C CYS A 421 -12.09 -8.53 10.26
N LYS A 422 -11.01 -8.39 9.47
CA LYS A 422 -10.08 -7.28 9.57
C LYS A 422 -9.92 -6.66 8.20
N HIS A 423 -10.63 -5.56 8.00
CA HIS A 423 -10.35 -4.70 6.87
C HIS A 423 -8.99 -4.05 7.16
N ASN A 424 -7.99 -4.34 6.34
CA ASN A 424 -6.67 -3.72 6.33
C ASN A 424 -6.54 -2.79 5.14
N LYS A 425 -5.77 -1.72 5.32
CA LYS A 425 -5.38 -0.87 4.19
C LYS A 425 -4.50 -1.69 3.26
N SER A 426 -4.75 -1.66 1.95
CA SER A 426 -3.93 -2.40 1.00
C SER A 426 -2.51 -1.84 1.01
N ARG A 427 -1.52 -2.67 1.28
CA ARG A 427 -0.09 -2.31 1.43
C ARG A 427 0.77 -3.28 0.62
N PHE A 428 1.93 -2.81 0.18
CA PHE A 428 2.76 -3.53 -0.80
C PHE A 428 4.25 -3.52 -0.44
N ASP A 429 4.59 -3.24 0.82
CA ASP A 429 5.96 -3.17 1.29
C ASP A 429 6.05 -3.56 2.77
N TYR A 430 7.22 -4.08 3.17
CA TYR A 430 7.46 -4.60 4.51
C TYR A 430 7.32 -3.52 5.59
N PHE A 431 7.74 -2.29 5.28
CA PHE A 431 7.62 -1.17 6.22
C PHE A 431 6.16 -0.92 6.61
N ASN A 432 5.27 -0.92 5.63
CA ASN A 432 3.85 -0.74 5.89
C ASN A 432 3.21 -1.98 6.54
N TRP A 433 3.56 -3.20 6.11
CA TRP A 433 3.02 -4.42 6.72
C TRP A 433 3.41 -4.59 8.18
N LYS A 434 4.54 -4.02 8.62
CA LYS A 434 4.94 -4.05 10.03
C LYS A 434 3.84 -3.59 10.97
N ARG A 435 3.11 -2.52 10.60
CA ARG A 435 2.01 -2.00 11.43
C ARG A 435 0.86 -2.99 11.57
N ASP A 436 0.47 -3.62 10.46
CA ASP A 436 -0.60 -4.61 10.47
C ASP A 436 -0.17 -5.84 11.27
N TYR A 437 1.05 -6.34 11.01
CA TYR A 437 1.64 -7.44 11.74
C TYR A 437 1.60 -7.22 13.25
N THR A 438 2.12 -6.08 13.73
CA THR A 438 2.08 -5.73 15.17
C THR A 438 0.65 -5.70 15.71
N ALA A 439 -0.31 -5.13 14.99
CA ALA A 439 -1.71 -5.08 15.43
C ALA A 439 -2.34 -6.48 15.55
N PHE A 440 -2.02 -7.41 14.64
CA PHE A 440 -2.47 -8.79 14.74
C PHE A 440 -1.92 -9.48 15.99
N ILE A 441 -0.60 -9.40 16.20
CA ILE A 441 0.08 -10.04 17.33
C ILE A 441 -0.41 -9.49 18.68
N GLU A 442 -0.41 -8.17 18.84
CA GLU A 442 -0.64 -7.55 20.14
C GLU A 442 -2.12 -7.48 20.53
N LYS A 443 -3.03 -7.44 19.55
CA LYS A 443 -4.46 -7.19 19.78
C LYS A 443 -5.35 -8.28 19.20
N TYR A 444 -5.29 -8.51 17.88
CA TYR A 444 -6.33 -9.30 17.22
C TYR A 444 -6.27 -10.80 17.55
N GLU A 445 -5.08 -11.38 17.73
CA GLU A 445 -4.92 -12.78 18.17
C GLU A 445 -5.62 -13.03 19.51
N THR A 446 -5.47 -12.11 20.48
CA THR A 446 -6.13 -12.21 21.78
C THR A 446 -7.65 -12.11 21.66
N GLN A 447 -8.15 -11.20 20.82
CA GLN A 447 -9.59 -11.04 20.59
C GLN A 447 -10.22 -12.31 19.99
N LEU A 448 -9.61 -12.87 18.94
CA LEU A 448 -10.08 -14.10 18.33
C LEU A 448 -9.95 -15.31 19.29
N SER A 449 -8.87 -15.38 20.07
CA SER A 449 -8.69 -16.42 21.09
C SER A 449 -9.82 -16.45 22.12
N ASN A 450 -10.24 -15.27 22.60
CA ASN A 450 -11.35 -15.15 23.54
C ASN A 450 -12.68 -15.60 22.92
N LYS A 451 -12.99 -15.13 21.70
CA LYS A 451 -14.18 -15.54 20.95
C LYS A 451 -14.20 -17.05 20.70
N LEU A 452 -13.07 -17.64 20.34
CA LEU A 452 -12.92 -19.08 20.12
C LEU A 452 -13.08 -19.88 21.42
N THR A 453 -12.52 -19.40 22.53
CA THR A 453 -12.66 -20.05 23.84
C THR A 453 -14.12 -20.08 24.28
N PHE A 454 -14.83 -18.95 24.13
CA PHE A 454 -16.27 -18.88 24.35
C PHE A 454 -17.03 -19.84 23.44
N ALA A 455 -16.70 -19.88 22.14
CA ALA A 455 -17.36 -20.74 21.17
C ALA A 455 -17.18 -22.23 21.49
N LYS A 456 -15.98 -22.67 21.89
CA LYS A 456 -15.74 -24.05 22.33
C LYS A 456 -16.62 -24.48 23.51
N GLY A 457 -16.90 -23.56 24.44
CA GLY A 457 -17.82 -23.80 25.55
C GLY A 457 -19.30 -23.69 25.19
N ASN A 458 -19.64 -23.19 23.99
CA ASN A 458 -21.01 -22.86 23.57
C ASN A 458 -21.36 -23.36 22.15
N THR A 459 -20.60 -24.31 21.60
CA THR A 459 -20.72 -24.77 20.20
C THR A 459 -22.17 -25.10 19.83
N GLU A 460 -22.86 -25.89 20.65
CA GLU A 460 -24.24 -26.29 20.38
C GLU A 460 -25.20 -25.09 20.34
N ARG A 461 -25.03 -24.11 21.24
CA ARG A 461 -25.86 -22.90 21.28
C ARG A 461 -25.65 -22.03 20.05
N ILE A 462 -24.42 -21.96 19.55
CA ILE A 462 -24.10 -21.24 18.32
C ILE A 462 -24.71 -21.95 17.11
N LEU A 463 -24.64 -23.28 17.06
CA LEU A 463 -25.29 -24.05 15.99
C LEU A 463 -26.82 -23.88 16.02
N VAL A 464 -27.45 -23.92 17.20
CA VAL A 464 -28.90 -23.60 17.33
C VAL A 464 -29.21 -22.19 16.85
N HIS A 465 -28.34 -21.22 17.11
CA HIS A 465 -28.51 -19.88 16.56
C HIS A 465 -28.47 -19.87 15.03
N LEU A 466 -27.53 -20.58 14.41
CA LEU A 466 -27.48 -20.72 12.95
C LEU A 466 -28.72 -21.43 12.39
N GLU A 467 -29.26 -22.45 13.08
CA GLU A 467 -30.53 -23.09 12.72
C GLU A 467 -31.67 -22.08 12.66
N VAL A 468 -31.83 -21.30 13.72
CA VAL A 468 -32.91 -20.31 13.84
C VAL A 468 -32.78 -19.21 12.78
N VAL A 469 -31.56 -18.76 12.48
CA VAL A 469 -31.32 -17.68 11.52
C VAL A 469 -31.47 -18.14 10.07
N ASN A 470 -31.07 -19.37 9.77
CA ASN A 470 -31.10 -19.90 8.40
C ASN A 470 -32.33 -20.77 8.11
N ASP A 471 -33.19 -21.02 9.11
CA ASP A 471 -34.36 -21.89 9.03
C ASP A 471 -34.04 -23.30 8.55
N ILE A 472 -33.06 -23.93 9.21
CA ILE A 472 -32.59 -25.29 8.91
C ILE A 472 -32.34 -26.10 10.18
N GLU A 473 -32.27 -27.43 10.06
CA GLU A 473 -31.83 -28.33 11.12
C GLU A 473 -30.37 -28.75 10.93
N ILE A 474 -29.57 -28.65 11.99
CA ILE A 474 -28.16 -29.08 12.03
C ILE A 474 -28.05 -30.31 12.92
N ALA A 475 -27.76 -31.46 12.31
CA ALA A 475 -27.55 -32.72 13.01
C ALA A 475 -26.17 -32.80 13.68
N ASP A 476 -26.05 -33.66 14.71
CA ASP A 476 -24.80 -34.00 15.41
C ASP A 476 -24.03 -32.80 16.00
N LYS A 477 -24.73 -31.84 16.61
CA LYS A 477 -24.13 -30.60 17.12
C LYS A 477 -22.94 -30.82 18.07
N ASN A 478 -22.98 -31.89 18.86
CA ASN A 478 -21.93 -32.28 19.81
C ASN A 478 -20.63 -32.77 19.13
N LYS A 479 -20.65 -33.07 17.83
CA LYS A 479 -19.47 -33.49 17.06
C LYS A 479 -18.71 -32.33 16.43
N TYR A 480 -19.23 -31.10 16.51
CA TYR A 480 -18.60 -29.96 15.85
C TYR A 480 -17.37 -29.46 16.59
N LEU A 481 -16.32 -29.17 15.83
CA LEU A 481 -15.11 -28.51 16.31
C LEU A 481 -15.13 -27.02 15.96
N ALA A 482 -15.00 -26.16 16.96
CA ALA A 482 -14.86 -24.73 16.74
C ALA A 482 -13.42 -24.39 16.28
N LYS A 483 -13.30 -23.64 15.19
CA LYS A 483 -12.03 -23.12 14.65
C LYS A 483 -12.10 -21.60 14.48
N GLY A 484 -11.07 -20.90 14.96
CA GLY A 484 -10.92 -19.47 14.75
C GLY A 484 -10.17 -19.19 13.45
N ILE A 485 -10.66 -18.23 12.67
CA ILE A 485 -9.97 -17.72 11.47
C ILE A 485 -10.03 -16.18 11.45
N PHE A 486 -9.05 -15.56 10.78
CA PHE A 486 -9.19 -14.18 10.34
C PHE A 486 -9.68 -14.17 8.89
N LEU A 487 -10.61 -13.27 8.58
CA LEU A 487 -10.89 -12.86 7.22
C LEU A 487 -10.29 -11.48 7.00
N ILE A 488 -9.53 -11.33 5.92
CA ILE A 488 -8.88 -10.05 5.59
C ILE A 488 -9.20 -9.67 4.14
N ASN A 489 -9.34 -8.37 3.90
CA ASN A 489 -9.62 -7.84 2.56
C ASN A 489 -8.37 -7.79 1.67
N ALA A 490 -7.20 -7.51 2.25
CA ALA A 490 -5.93 -7.33 1.55
C ALA A 490 -4.83 -8.17 2.19
N PRO A 491 -3.90 -8.74 1.39
CA PRO A 491 -2.84 -9.57 1.93
C PRO A 491 -1.88 -8.78 2.81
N THR A 492 -1.36 -9.45 3.84
CA THR A 492 -0.34 -8.94 4.75
C THR A 492 0.62 -10.05 5.10
N ILE A 493 1.86 -9.70 5.49
CA ILE A 493 2.85 -10.68 5.89
C ILE A 493 2.42 -11.54 7.08
N TYR A 494 1.51 -11.02 7.93
CA TYR A 494 0.95 -11.78 9.04
C TYR A 494 0.30 -13.10 8.59
N MET A 495 -0.26 -13.18 7.37
CA MET A 495 -0.85 -14.43 6.84
C MET A 495 0.11 -15.63 6.87
N TYR A 496 1.41 -15.38 6.79
CA TYR A 496 2.45 -16.39 6.75
C TYR A 496 3.03 -16.67 8.15
N ASP A 497 2.74 -15.83 9.13
CA ASP A 497 3.12 -16.00 10.53
C ASP A 497 1.92 -16.06 11.47
N ALA A 498 0.75 -16.46 10.98
CA ALA A 498 -0.48 -16.37 11.73
C ALA A 498 -0.63 -17.53 12.72
N ALA A 499 -1.02 -17.23 13.97
CA ALA A 499 -1.41 -18.27 14.92
C ALA A 499 -2.80 -18.88 14.59
N TYR A 500 -3.64 -18.10 13.90
CA TYR A 500 -4.93 -18.51 13.36
C TYR A 500 -4.91 -18.28 11.85
N PRO A 501 -5.44 -19.19 11.01
CA PRO A 501 -5.44 -19.00 9.57
C PRO A 501 -6.05 -17.65 9.19
N ALA A 502 -5.26 -16.82 8.48
CA ALA A 502 -5.72 -15.53 7.98
C ALA A 502 -6.00 -15.65 6.48
N LEU A 503 -7.28 -15.57 6.12
CA LEU A 503 -7.76 -15.88 4.79
C LEU A 503 -8.19 -14.61 4.08
N THR A 504 -7.68 -14.43 2.87
CA THR A 504 -8.28 -13.50 1.91
C THR A 504 -9.58 -14.10 1.35
N LEU A 505 -10.41 -13.31 0.65
CA LEU A 505 -11.59 -13.86 -0.03
C LEU A 505 -11.23 -14.95 -1.06
N HIS A 506 -10.04 -14.88 -1.65
CA HIS A 506 -9.49 -15.95 -2.49
C HIS A 506 -9.39 -17.26 -1.70
N ASN A 507 -8.73 -17.24 -0.54
CA ASN A 507 -8.54 -18.43 0.28
C ASN A 507 -9.83 -18.91 0.94
N LEU A 508 -10.75 -18.00 1.28
CA LEU A 508 -12.08 -18.40 1.71
C LEU A 508 -12.78 -19.19 0.60
N GLY A 509 -12.70 -18.73 -0.66
CA GLY A 509 -13.23 -19.48 -1.81
C GLY A 509 -12.63 -20.87 -1.97
N GLU A 510 -11.31 -21.01 -1.75
CA GLU A 510 -10.62 -22.30 -1.73
C GLU A 510 -11.06 -23.17 -0.56
N LEU A 511 -11.23 -22.59 0.63
CA LEU A 511 -11.67 -23.30 1.85
C LEU A 511 -13.05 -23.91 1.65
N LEU A 512 -13.98 -23.12 1.10
CA LEU A 512 -15.35 -23.54 0.80
C LEU A 512 -15.44 -24.49 -0.40
N SER A 513 -14.32 -24.81 -1.03
CA SER A 513 -14.22 -25.76 -2.15
C SER A 513 -13.26 -26.90 -1.86
N ASP A 514 -12.85 -27.09 -0.59
CA ASP A 514 -11.90 -28.11 -0.14
C ASP A 514 -10.52 -28.07 -0.82
N ALA A 515 -10.17 -26.91 -1.39
CA ALA A 515 -8.90 -26.69 -2.08
C ALA A 515 -7.88 -25.94 -1.20
N TYR A 516 -8.30 -25.35 -0.07
CA TYR A 516 -7.40 -24.60 0.79
C TYR A 516 -6.50 -25.53 1.61
N VAL A 517 -5.19 -25.36 1.40
CA VAL A 517 -4.15 -26.08 2.15
C VAL A 517 -3.19 -25.05 2.70
N ILE A 518 -2.86 -25.17 4.00
CA ILE A 518 -1.76 -24.42 4.59
C ILE A 518 -0.49 -25.19 4.25
N PRO A 519 0.39 -24.68 3.38
CA PRO A 519 1.56 -25.44 2.99
C PRO A 519 2.53 -25.53 4.16
N ALA A 520 3.16 -26.68 4.35
CA ALA A 520 4.40 -26.74 5.11
C ALA A 520 5.53 -26.21 4.19
N PHE A 521 6.37 -25.32 4.71
CA PHE A 521 7.42 -24.68 3.93
C PHE A 521 8.72 -25.49 4.05
N ALA A 522 9.13 -26.12 2.96
CA ALA A 522 10.41 -26.82 2.87
C ALA A 522 11.54 -25.84 2.52
N PHE A 523 12.69 -25.97 3.16
CA PHE A 523 13.87 -25.15 2.91
C PHE A 523 15.15 -25.98 2.93
N ALA A 524 16.14 -25.55 2.16
CA ALA A 524 17.48 -26.12 2.18
C ALA A 524 18.45 -25.21 2.94
N MET A 525 19.26 -25.78 3.83
CA MET A 525 20.35 -25.10 4.52
C MET A 525 21.63 -25.12 3.66
N PRO A 526 22.58 -24.20 3.87
CA PRO A 526 23.84 -24.17 3.11
C PRO A 526 24.67 -25.46 3.17
N ASP A 527 24.50 -26.26 4.22
CA ASP A 527 25.17 -27.55 4.40
C ASP A 527 24.44 -28.73 3.72
N GLY A 528 23.39 -28.44 2.94
CA GLY A 528 22.60 -29.42 2.20
C GLY A 528 21.52 -30.11 3.03
N ARG A 529 21.36 -29.79 4.33
CA ARG A 529 20.24 -30.29 5.12
C ARG A 529 18.93 -29.66 4.65
N GLU A 530 17.89 -30.48 4.54
CA GLU A 530 16.53 -30.00 4.31
C GLU A 530 15.80 -29.86 5.65
N GLY A 531 15.00 -28.81 5.76
CA GLY A 531 14.11 -28.55 6.87
C GLY A 531 12.69 -28.31 6.39
N LEU A 532 11.74 -28.51 7.30
CA LEU A 532 10.33 -28.20 7.08
C LEU A 532 9.87 -27.31 8.22
N VAL A 533 9.16 -26.23 7.91
CA VAL A 533 8.52 -25.37 8.92
C VAL A 533 7.05 -25.20 8.61
N GLU A 534 6.22 -25.40 9.63
CA GLU A 534 4.77 -25.16 9.57
C GLU A 534 4.45 -23.73 10.04
N GLN A 535 3.28 -23.22 9.67
CA GLN A 535 2.82 -21.93 10.17
C GLN A 535 2.63 -21.97 11.70
N PRO A 536 2.95 -20.89 12.43
CA PRO A 536 3.48 -19.60 11.97
C PRO A 536 4.98 -19.69 11.60
N TYR A 537 5.34 -19.41 10.34
CA TYR A 537 6.66 -19.79 9.81
C TYR A 537 7.81 -19.06 10.50
N PHE A 538 7.73 -17.73 10.64
CA PHE A 538 8.83 -16.93 11.18
C PHE A 538 9.02 -17.20 12.68
N ARG A 539 7.93 -17.25 13.46
CA ARG A 539 7.96 -17.60 14.88
C ARG A 539 8.53 -19.01 15.12
N ASN A 540 8.22 -19.98 14.25
CA ASN A 540 8.77 -21.33 14.37
C ASN A 540 10.24 -21.41 13.95
N LEU A 541 10.64 -20.66 12.92
CA LEU A 541 12.05 -20.54 12.52
C LEU A 541 12.91 -19.93 13.64
N GLU A 542 12.44 -18.88 14.30
CA GLU A 542 13.15 -18.26 15.42
C GLU A 542 13.40 -19.23 16.58
N LYS A 543 12.42 -20.10 16.88
CA LYS A 543 12.51 -21.15 17.92
C LYS A 543 13.42 -22.31 17.50
N SER A 544 13.40 -22.71 16.24
CA SER A 544 14.29 -23.76 15.74
C SER A 544 15.77 -23.33 15.71
N GLY A 545 16.04 -22.03 15.60
CA GLY A 545 17.37 -21.43 15.61
C GLY A 545 18.01 -21.23 16.99
N THR A 546 17.52 -21.89 18.05
CA THR A 546 18.18 -21.94 19.38
C THR A 546 18.86 -23.27 19.67
N GLY A 547 18.97 -24.17 18.68
CA GLY A 547 19.73 -25.42 18.79
C GLY A 547 20.89 -25.46 17.80
N ASN A 548 22.10 -25.25 18.32
CA ASN A 548 23.41 -25.45 17.66
C ASN A 548 23.81 -24.43 16.58
N ALA A 549 24.45 -23.35 17.04
CA ALA A 549 25.69 -22.84 16.45
C ALA A 549 26.71 -22.69 17.59
#